data_AF-X0T804-F1
#
_entry.id   AF-X0T804-F1
#
_cell.length_a   1.000
_cell.length_b   1.000
_cell.length_c   1.000
_cell.angle_alpha   90.00
_cell.angle_beta   90.00
_cell.angle_gamma   90.00
#
_symmetry.space_group_name_H-M   'P 1'
#
loop_
_entity.id
_entity.type
_entity.pdbx_description
1 polymer ?
#
loop_
_entity_poly.entity_id
_entity_poly.type
_entity_poly.pdbx_seq_one_letter_code
_entity_poly.pdbx_strand_id
1 'polypeptide(L)'
;MLAKSLMAQDRWQDAIEQFEAISVGLKNDPELFKARFAGDVDWAIALLATGKITEARQQLKTGLKLTSRQLGQNHYRTAIIRGAIAAAHAADGDKETAMAGFAEAVPIILNQFRKTDVATHTRSTQDPYLTFTLESYMNLLADIHGSPLEAKMKIDALETSFTLADFVRAHAVQRAVSASSVRYGIKDPELAGLVRSEQDSAKRLDALYGTLAVAVTQPTTANNPEAIQSLRG
;
A
#
# COMPACT_ATOMS: atom_id res chain seq x y z
N MET A 1 -16.52 -7.12 -3.78
CA MET A 1 -17.32 -5.89 -3.59
C MET A 1 -17.35 -5.51 -2.11
N LEU A 2 -17.76 -6.40 -1.20
CA LEU A 2 -17.70 -6.13 0.25
C LEU A 2 -16.26 -6.07 0.80
N ALA A 3 -15.39 -7.04 0.47
CA ALA A 3 -13.99 -7.05 0.93
C ALA A 3 -13.21 -5.79 0.53
N LYS A 4 -13.28 -5.38 -0.75
CA LYS A 4 -12.67 -4.13 -1.22
C LYS A 4 -13.19 -2.88 -0.50
N SER A 5 -14.48 -2.83 -0.15
CA SER A 5 -15.05 -1.73 0.63
C SER A 5 -14.56 -1.73 2.08
N LEU A 6 -14.39 -2.91 2.69
CA LEU A 6 -13.81 -3.06 4.04
C LEU A 6 -12.31 -2.70 4.06
N MET A 7 -11.55 -3.10 3.05
CA MET A 7 -10.15 -2.71 2.87
C MET A 7 -10.00 -1.19 2.72
N ALA A 8 -10.87 -0.55 1.95
CA ALA A 8 -10.89 0.92 1.82
C ALA A 8 -11.27 1.65 3.12
N GLN A 9 -11.89 0.95 4.08
CA GLN A 9 -12.24 1.46 5.42
C GLN A 9 -11.22 1.07 6.49
N ASP A 10 -10.05 0.54 6.12
CA ASP A 10 -9.05 -0.02 7.07
C ASP A 10 -9.58 -1.16 7.96
N ARG A 11 -10.71 -1.76 7.59
CA ARG A 11 -11.33 -2.89 8.30
C ARG A 11 -10.73 -4.19 7.79
N TRP A 12 -9.40 -4.28 7.85
CA TRP A 12 -8.62 -5.43 7.37
C TRP A 12 -8.99 -6.71 8.12
N GLN A 13 -9.28 -6.62 9.42
CA GLN A 13 -9.70 -7.74 10.24
C GLN A 13 -11.05 -8.31 9.75
N ASP A 14 -12.03 -7.44 9.52
CA ASP A 14 -13.35 -7.85 9.05
C ASP A 14 -13.31 -8.41 7.62
N ALA A 15 -12.40 -7.88 6.78
CA ALA A 15 -12.15 -8.45 5.46
C ALA A 15 -11.61 -9.89 5.57
N ILE A 16 -10.72 -10.17 6.53
CA ILE A 16 -10.20 -11.53 6.76
C ILE A 16 -11.25 -12.45 7.33
N GLU A 17 -12.03 -12.00 8.31
CA GLU A 17 -13.12 -12.82 8.86
C GLU A 17 -14.08 -13.28 7.76
N GLN A 18 -14.37 -12.41 6.78
CA GLN A 18 -15.14 -12.76 5.59
C GLN A 18 -14.42 -13.80 4.73
N PHE A 19 -13.12 -13.63 4.45
CA PHE A 19 -12.36 -14.59 3.66
C PHE A 19 -12.19 -15.95 4.35
N GLU A 20 -12.02 -15.96 5.68
CA GLU A 20 -11.95 -17.17 6.49
C GLU A 20 -13.30 -17.87 6.54
N ALA A 21 -14.41 -17.14 6.72
CA ALA A 21 -15.75 -17.70 6.66
C ALA A 21 -16.02 -18.36 5.28
N ILE A 22 -15.57 -17.71 4.20
CA ILE A 22 -15.64 -18.29 2.84
C ILE A 22 -14.76 -19.55 2.73
N SER A 23 -13.53 -19.52 3.25
CA SER A 23 -12.63 -20.67 3.22
C SER A 23 -13.17 -21.87 4.01
N VAL A 24 -13.75 -21.63 5.18
CA VAL A 24 -14.41 -22.66 5.99
C VAL A 24 -15.66 -23.19 5.30
N GLY A 25 -16.51 -22.31 4.77
CA GLY A 25 -17.73 -22.68 4.06
C GLY A 25 -17.46 -23.51 2.80
N LEU A 26 -16.33 -23.26 2.14
CA LEU A 26 -15.89 -23.98 0.94
C LEU A 26 -14.89 -25.11 1.24
N LYS A 27 -14.71 -25.50 2.49
CA LYS A 27 -13.76 -26.57 2.88
C LYS A 27 -14.06 -27.91 2.19
N ASN A 28 -15.33 -28.19 1.90
CA ASN A 28 -15.77 -29.40 1.21
C ASN A 28 -15.79 -29.26 -0.32
N ASP A 29 -15.48 -28.08 -0.85
CA ASP A 29 -15.36 -27.81 -2.29
C ASP A 29 -14.07 -27.02 -2.59
N PRO A 30 -12.89 -27.66 -2.44
CA PRO A 30 -11.60 -27.01 -2.63
C PRO A 30 -11.38 -26.56 -4.07
N GLU A 31 -12.02 -27.20 -5.06
CA GLU A 31 -11.92 -26.81 -6.46
C GLU A 31 -12.69 -25.51 -6.73
N LEU A 32 -13.90 -25.35 -6.18
CA LEU A 32 -14.63 -24.08 -6.26
C LEU A 32 -13.89 -22.95 -5.53
N PHE A 33 -13.33 -23.24 -4.36
CA PHE A 33 -12.50 -22.28 -3.63
C PHE A 33 -11.31 -21.82 -4.48
N LYS A 34 -10.58 -22.76 -5.07
CA LYS A 34 -9.42 -22.47 -5.92
C LYS A 34 -9.83 -21.71 -7.18
N ALA A 35 -10.91 -22.12 -7.85
CA ALA A 35 -11.39 -21.46 -9.06
C ALA A 35 -11.78 -19.99 -8.81
N ARG A 36 -12.29 -19.68 -7.61
CA ARG A 36 -12.86 -18.36 -7.31
C ARG A 36 -11.95 -17.41 -6.52
N PHE A 37 -11.03 -17.95 -5.72
CA PHE A 37 -10.23 -17.19 -4.76
C PHE A 37 -8.71 -17.45 -4.87
N ALA A 38 -8.25 -18.45 -5.64
CA ALA A 38 -6.81 -18.67 -5.78
C ALA A 38 -6.15 -17.49 -6.49
N GLY A 39 -5.15 -16.90 -5.82
CA GLY A 39 -4.48 -15.72 -6.34
C GLY A 39 -5.31 -14.44 -6.26
N ASP A 40 -6.35 -14.41 -5.42
CA ASP A 40 -7.09 -13.20 -5.11
C ASP A 40 -6.19 -12.24 -4.30
N VAL A 41 -5.98 -11.05 -4.87
CA VAL A 41 -5.09 -10.04 -4.29
C VAL A 41 -5.69 -9.33 -3.08
N ASP A 42 -7.02 -9.24 -2.99
CA ASP A 42 -7.72 -8.64 -1.86
C ASP A 42 -7.47 -9.48 -0.61
N TRP A 43 -7.64 -10.79 -0.77
CA TRP A 43 -7.39 -11.74 0.30
C TRP A 43 -5.91 -11.72 0.70
N ALA A 44 -5.00 -11.70 -0.28
CA ALA A 44 -3.58 -11.71 0.02
C ALA A 44 -3.11 -10.45 0.76
N ILE A 45 -3.62 -9.26 0.40
CA ILE A 45 -3.33 -8.02 1.12
C ILE A 45 -3.91 -8.06 2.54
N ALA A 46 -5.11 -8.60 2.71
CA ALA A 46 -5.70 -8.75 4.03
C ALA A 46 -4.82 -9.69 4.90
N LEU A 47 -4.37 -10.82 4.36
CA LEU A 47 -3.42 -11.72 5.02
C LEU A 47 -2.12 -10.99 5.43
N LEU A 48 -1.58 -10.13 4.58
CA LEU A 48 -0.40 -9.30 4.92
C LEU A 48 -0.68 -8.34 6.07
N ALA A 49 -1.83 -7.63 6.02
CA ALA A 49 -2.22 -6.67 7.03
C ALA A 49 -2.39 -7.28 8.44
N THR A 50 -2.57 -8.60 8.54
CA THR A 50 -2.67 -9.33 9.82
C THR A 50 -1.48 -10.22 10.14
N GLY A 51 -0.37 -10.06 9.42
CA GLY A 51 0.88 -10.76 9.70
C GLY A 51 0.93 -12.21 9.21
N LYS A 52 -0.05 -12.66 8.42
CA LYS A 52 -0.08 -14.01 7.81
C LYS A 52 0.79 -14.06 6.54
N ILE A 53 2.06 -13.70 6.67
CA ILE A 53 2.97 -13.40 5.54
C ILE A 53 3.20 -14.63 4.64
N THR A 54 3.36 -15.82 5.21
CA THR A 54 3.60 -17.06 4.44
C THR A 54 2.42 -17.42 3.55
N GLU A 55 1.20 -17.33 4.09
CA GLU A 55 -0.04 -17.62 3.36
C GLU A 55 -0.28 -16.60 2.25
N ALA A 56 -0.06 -15.31 2.57
CA ALA A 56 -0.13 -14.23 1.59
C ALA A 56 0.85 -14.46 0.43
N ARG A 57 2.11 -14.83 0.70
CA ARG A 57 3.10 -15.11 -0.35
C ARG A 57 2.65 -16.22 -1.30
N GLN A 58 2.03 -17.28 -0.78
CA GLN A 58 1.53 -18.36 -1.62
C GLN A 58 0.36 -17.92 -2.52
N GLN A 59 -0.55 -17.11 -1.98
CA GLN A 59 -1.64 -16.53 -2.78
C GLN A 59 -1.08 -15.60 -3.86
N LEU A 60 -0.19 -14.68 -3.49
CA LEU A 60 0.40 -13.71 -4.42
C LEU A 60 1.19 -14.36 -5.55
N LYS A 61 1.95 -15.43 -5.28
CA LYS A 61 2.67 -16.18 -6.33
C LYS A 61 1.70 -16.76 -7.37
N THR A 62 0.60 -17.34 -6.90
CA THR A 62 -0.47 -17.84 -7.77
C THR A 62 -1.10 -16.71 -8.58
N GLY A 63 -1.48 -15.62 -7.91
CA GLY A 63 -2.10 -14.45 -8.51
C GLY A 63 -1.23 -13.80 -9.59
N LEU A 64 0.08 -13.69 -9.32
CA LEU A 64 1.03 -13.10 -10.26
C LEU A 64 1.14 -13.96 -11.52
N LYS A 65 1.28 -15.27 -11.37
CA LYS A 65 1.37 -16.20 -12.50
C LYS A 65 0.12 -16.14 -13.39
N LEU A 66 -1.06 -16.13 -12.79
CA LEU A 66 -2.32 -16.08 -13.54
C LEU A 66 -2.51 -14.71 -14.22
N THR A 67 -2.34 -13.63 -13.47
CA THR A 67 -2.61 -12.27 -13.95
C THR A 67 -1.60 -11.83 -15.00
N SER A 68 -0.31 -12.13 -14.83
CA SER A 68 0.72 -11.80 -15.83
C SER A 68 0.52 -12.54 -17.15
N ARG A 69 0.05 -13.79 -17.11
CA ARG A 69 -0.29 -14.56 -18.33
C ARG A 69 -1.50 -14.00 -19.05
N GLN A 70 -2.52 -13.57 -18.31
CA GLN A 70 -3.78 -13.09 -18.89
C GLN A 70 -3.72 -11.65 -19.37
N LEU A 71 -3.10 -10.77 -18.59
CA LEU A 71 -3.16 -9.31 -18.80
C LEU A 71 -1.81 -8.72 -19.21
N GLY A 72 -0.72 -9.47 -19.09
CA GLY A 72 0.64 -9.01 -19.38
C GLY A 72 1.37 -8.45 -18.16
N GLN A 73 2.68 -8.30 -18.33
CA GLN A 73 3.60 -7.93 -17.26
C GLN A 73 3.44 -6.48 -16.79
N ASN A 74 3.09 -5.56 -17.70
CA ASN A 74 2.98 -4.12 -17.41
C ASN A 74 1.55 -3.68 -17.11
N HIS A 75 0.63 -4.62 -16.92
CA HIS A 75 -0.76 -4.30 -16.62
C HIS A 75 -0.92 -3.85 -15.16
N TYR A 76 -1.81 -2.88 -14.93
CA TYR A 76 -2.09 -2.32 -13.60
C TYR A 76 -2.35 -3.39 -12.52
N ARG A 77 -3.20 -4.38 -12.81
CA ARG A 77 -3.49 -5.48 -11.88
C ARG A 77 -2.26 -6.36 -11.59
N THR A 78 -1.38 -6.54 -12.56
CA THR A 78 -0.11 -7.25 -12.38
C THR A 78 0.82 -6.45 -11.47
N ALA A 79 0.88 -5.12 -11.65
CA ALA A 79 1.67 -4.23 -10.81
C ALA A 79 1.18 -4.21 -9.35
N ILE A 80 -0.14 -4.21 -9.11
CA ILE A 80 -0.68 -4.33 -7.74
C ILE A 80 -0.17 -5.60 -7.06
N ILE A 81 -0.23 -6.75 -7.74
CA ILE A 81 0.24 -8.02 -7.16
C ILE A 81 1.74 -7.98 -6.89
N ARG A 82 2.54 -7.35 -7.76
CA ARG A 82 3.97 -7.12 -7.51
C ARG A 82 4.22 -6.23 -6.30
N GLY A 83 3.46 -5.14 -6.15
CA GLY A 83 3.52 -4.28 -4.97
C GLY A 83 3.20 -5.04 -3.67
N ALA A 84 2.19 -5.91 -3.69
CA ALA A 84 1.87 -6.75 -2.55
C ALA A 84 2.96 -7.81 -2.26
N ILE A 85 3.60 -8.38 -3.30
CA ILE A 85 4.77 -9.26 -3.12
C ILE A 85 5.93 -8.49 -2.48
N ALA A 86 6.20 -7.28 -2.94
CA ALA A 86 7.23 -6.41 -2.35
C ALA A 86 6.94 -6.12 -0.87
N ALA A 87 5.70 -5.81 -0.52
CA ALA A 87 5.27 -5.65 0.87
C ALA A 87 5.47 -6.93 1.70
N ALA A 88 5.21 -8.10 1.12
CA ALA A 88 5.47 -9.38 1.78
C ALA A 88 6.96 -9.62 2.05
N HIS A 89 7.85 -9.23 1.13
CA HIS A 89 9.30 -9.28 1.35
C HIS A 89 9.75 -8.29 2.42
N ALA A 90 9.20 -7.07 2.43
CA ALA A 90 9.50 -6.07 3.46
C ALA A 90 9.12 -6.58 4.85
N ALA A 91 7.92 -7.16 4.99
CA ALA A 91 7.45 -7.73 6.25
C ALA A 91 8.28 -8.95 6.73
N ASP A 92 8.93 -9.66 5.82
CA ASP A 92 9.83 -10.79 6.12
C ASP A 92 11.28 -10.34 6.39
N GLY A 93 11.57 -9.04 6.29
CA GLY A 93 12.91 -8.47 6.47
C GLY A 93 13.82 -8.51 5.23
N ASP A 94 13.33 -9.03 4.10
CA ASP A 94 14.03 -9.04 2.81
C ASP A 94 13.88 -7.67 2.11
N LYS A 95 14.52 -6.66 2.72
CA LYS A 95 14.42 -5.26 2.31
C LYS A 95 14.92 -5.02 0.88
N GLU A 96 15.94 -5.75 0.44
CA GLU A 96 16.52 -5.57 -0.90
C GLU A 96 15.53 -6.02 -2.00
N THR A 97 14.95 -7.22 -1.87
CA THR A 97 13.94 -7.70 -2.82
C THR A 97 12.68 -6.83 -2.79
N ALA A 98 12.27 -6.39 -1.60
CA ALA A 98 11.14 -5.48 -1.45
C ALA A 98 11.36 -4.16 -2.18
N MET A 99 12.54 -3.54 -2.02
CA MET A 99 12.88 -2.29 -2.71
C MET A 99 12.81 -2.44 -4.22
N ALA A 100 13.40 -3.50 -4.78
CA ALA A 100 13.34 -3.77 -6.21
C ALA A 100 11.90 -3.96 -6.70
N GLY A 101 11.09 -4.71 -5.95
CA GLY A 101 9.68 -4.95 -6.28
C GLY A 101 8.83 -3.67 -6.26
N PHE A 102 9.03 -2.78 -5.28
CA PHE A 102 8.34 -1.49 -5.24
C PHE A 102 8.76 -0.57 -6.39
N ALA A 103 10.06 -0.51 -6.70
CA ALA A 103 10.58 0.30 -7.81
C ALA A 103 9.99 -0.10 -9.17
N GLU A 104 9.65 -1.38 -9.36
CA GLU A 104 8.94 -1.83 -10.56
C GLU A 104 7.43 -1.54 -10.53
N ALA A 105 6.78 -1.80 -9.40
CA ALA A 105 5.33 -1.76 -9.30
C ALA A 105 4.77 -0.33 -9.26
N VAL A 106 5.39 0.54 -8.45
CA VAL A 106 4.86 1.87 -8.14
C VAL A 106 4.71 2.75 -9.39
N PRO A 107 5.68 2.86 -10.31
CA PRO A 107 5.51 3.69 -11.51
C PRO A 107 4.31 3.30 -12.38
N ILE A 108 4.02 1.99 -12.50
CA ILE A 108 2.88 1.48 -13.28
C ILE A 108 1.56 1.84 -12.59
N ILE A 109 1.50 1.66 -11.26
CA ILE A 109 0.35 2.01 -10.44
C ILE A 109 0.07 3.51 -10.56
N LEU A 110 1.06 4.38 -10.30
CA LEU A 110 0.89 5.84 -10.37
C LEU A 110 0.46 6.32 -11.76
N ASN A 111 1.02 5.76 -12.82
CA ASN A 111 0.64 6.11 -14.19
C ASN A 111 -0.83 5.78 -14.49
N GLN A 112 -1.35 4.67 -13.96
CA GLN A 112 -2.76 4.32 -14.11
C GLN A 112 -3.67 5.33 -13.40
N PHE A 113 -3.29 5.81 -12.21
CA PHE A 113 -4.07 6.82 -11.49
C PHE A 113 -4.11 8.15 -12.25
N ARG A 114 -2.94 8.62 -12.70
CA ARG A 114 -2.86 9.84 -13.54
C ARG A 114 -3.75 9.78 -14.77
N LYS A 115 -3.78 8.65 -15.49
CA LYS A 115 -4.61 8.47 -16.69
C LYS A 115 -6.10 8.43 -16.39
N THR A 116 -6.50 7.82 -15.27
CA THR A 116 -7.92 7.62 -14.95
C THR A 116 -8.57 8.91 -14.46
N ASP A 117 -7.79 9.78 -13.81
CA ASP A 117 -8.24 11.11 -13.36
C ASP A 117 -8.62 12.03 -14.51
N VAL A 118 -7.87 11.98 -15.62
CA VAL A 118 -8.14 12.81 -16.81
C VAL A 118 -9.41 12.34 -17.55
N ALA A 119 -9.70 11.04 -17.52
CA ALA A 119 -10.72 10.44 -18.37
C ALA A 119 -12.11 10.33 -17.73
N THR A 120 -12.22 10.23 -16.40
CA THR A 120 -13.49 9.75 -15.80
C THR A 120 -13.93 10.36 -14.47
N HIS A 121 -13.15 11.22 -13.80
CA HIS A 121 -13.52 11.86 -12.51
C HIS A 121 -14.06 10.92 -11.39
N THR A 122 -14.01 9.59 -11.56
CA THR A 122 -14.80 8.63 -10.78
C THR A 122 -13.99 7.52 -10.11
N ARG A 123 -12.69 7.38 -10.39
CA ARG A 123 -11.86 6.42 -9.65
C ARG A 123 -11.16 7.15 -8.50
N SER A 124 -11.51 6.75 -7.28
CA SER A 124 -11.13 7.45 -6.05
C SER A 124 -9.70 7.11 -5.60
N THR A 125 -9.11 8.04 -4.86
CA THR A 125 -8.04 7.88 -3.85
C THR A 125 -8.35 6.82 -2.77
N GLN A 126 -9.53 6.19 -2.81
CA GLN A 126 -9.86 5.03 -1.99
C GLN A 126 -9.47 3.72 -2.67
N ASP A 127 -8.55 3.75 -3.63
CA ASP A 127 -8.03 2.50 -4.13
C ASP A 127 -7.15 1.89 -3.03
N PRO A 128 -7.63 0.85 -2.34
CA PRO A 128 -6.93 0.31 -1.18
C PRO A 128 -5.58 -0.28 -1.58
N TYR A 129 -5.39 -0.62 -2.86
CA TYR A 129 -4.12 -1.13 -3.36
C TYR A 129 -3.07 -0.02 -3.47
N LEU A 130 -3.47 1.19 -3.88
CA LEU A 130 -2.56 2.34 -3.94
C LEU A 130 -2.10 2.69 -2.54
N THR A 131 -3.04 2.91 -1.61
CA THR A 131 -2.72 3.26 -0.22
C THR A 131 -1.83 2.20 0.42
N PHE A 132 -2.23 0.93 0.37
CA PHE A 132 -1.43 -0.17 0.91
C PHE A 132 -0.01 -0.22 0.33
N THR A 133 0.14 -0.08 -0.99
CA THR A 133 1.44 -0.14 -1.65
C THR A 133 2.32 1.03 -1.26
N LEU A 134 1.77 2.25 -1.24
CA LEU A 134 2.53 3.46 -0.88
C LEU A 134 2.91 3.48 0.60
N GLU A 135 2.00 3.10 1.50
CA GLU A 135 2.31 2.97 2.93
C GLU A 135 3.42 1.94 3.17
N SER A 136 3.29 0.76 2.58
CA SER A 136 4.31 -0.29 2.71
C SER A 136 5.66 0.16 2.16
N TYR A 137 5.67 0.89 1.04
CA TYR A 137 6.90 1.39 0.45
C TYR A 137 7.53 2.51 1.29
N MET A 138 6.75 3.49 1.74
CA MET A 138 7.25 4.57 2.59
C MET A 138 7.76 4.05 3.95
N ASN A 139 7.11 3.04 4.52
CA ASN A 139 7.61 2.35 5.71
C ASN A 139 8.99 1.72 5.47
N LEU A 140 9.17 1.06 4.31
CA LEU A 140 10.46 0.50 3.95
C LEU A 140 11.52 1.58 3.71
N LEU A 141 11.16 2.68 3.02
CA LEU A 141 12.04 3.83 2.81
C LEU A 141 12.48 4.45 4.15
N ALA A 142 11.55 4.59 5.11
CA ALA A 142 11.84 5.04 6.47
C ALA A 142 12.89 4.14 7.15
N ASP A 143 12.67 2.83 7.04
CA ASP A 143 13.47 1.81 7.71
C ASP A 143 14.88 1.63 7.09
N ILE A 144 15.05 1.94 5.80
CA ILE A 144 16.37 1.89 5.15
C ILE A 144 17.12 3.23 5.16
N HIS A 145 16.48 4.33 5.58
CA HIS A 145 17.12 5.64 5.55
C HIS A 145 18.39 5.68 6.42
N GLY A 146 19.46 6.27 5.90
CA GLY A 146 20.79 6.31 6.50
C GLY A 146 21.52 4.97 6.55
N SER A 147 20.95 3.89 5.97
CA SER A 147 21.55 2.56 6.02
C SER A 147 22.48 2.30 4.83
N PRO A 148 23.41 1.32 4.93
CA PRO A 148 24.19 0.86 3.79
C PRO A 148 23.35 0.36 2.61
N LEU A 149 22.11 -0.09 2.88
CA LEU A 149 21.20 -0.55 1.84
C LEU A 149 20.70 0.62 0.98
N GLU A 150 20.43 1.80 1.56
CA GLU A 150 20.06 3.00 0.80
C GLU A 150 21.16 3.37 -0.19
N ALA A 151 22.42 3.41 0.27
CA ALA A 151 23.57 3.68 -0.58
C ALA A 151 23.76 2.60 -1.66
N LYS A 152 23.57 1.31 -1.32
CA LYS A 152 23.66 0.20 -2.27
C LYS A 152 22.60 0.32 -3.38
N MET A 153 21.36 0.66 -3.00
CA MET A 153 20.25 0.82 -3.93
C MET A 153 20.30 2.13 -4.71
N LYS A 154 21.22 3.05 -4.36
CA LYS A 154 21.39 4.37 -4.98
C LYS A 154 20.08 5.15 -5.02
N ILE A 155 19.31 5.06 -3.93
CA ILE A 155 18.07 5.78 -3.77
C ILE A 155 18.25 6.82 -2.67
N ASP A 156 17.67 7.99 -2.85
CA ASP A 156 17.44 8.91 -1.74
C ASP A 156 16.08 8.54 -1.13
N ALA A 157 16.10 7.82 -0.01
CA ALA A 157 14.88 7.30 0.59
C ALA A 157 13.98 8.42 1.08
N LEU A 158 14.58 9.55 1.48
CA LEU A 158 13.88 10.73 1.94
C LEU A 158 13.19 11.44 0.77
N GLU A 159 13.94 11.81 -0.27
CA GLU A 159 13.40 12.46 -1.48
C GLU A 159 12.31 11.59 -2.14
N THR A 160 12.52 10.28 -2.18
CA THR A 160 11.51 9.35 -2.73
C THR A 160 10.24 9.37 -1.88
N SER A 161 10.36 9.33 -0.55
CA SER A 161 9.20 9.41 0.35
C SER A 161 8.44 10.72 0.19
N PHE A 162 9.16 11.85 0.08
CA PHE A 162 8.56 13.15 -0.20
C PHE A 162 7.79 13.16 -1.51
N THR A 163 8.38 12.62 -2.58
CA THR A 163 7.75 12.56 -3.90
C THR A 163 6.45 11.74 -3.88
N LEU A 164 6.45 10.62 -3.15
CA LEU A 164 5.24 9.79 -2.99
C LEU A 164 4.17 10.51 -2.16
N ALA A 165 4.56 11.22 -1.10
CA ALA A 165 3.64 12.00 -0.29
C ALA A 165 3.05 13.20 -1.06
N ASP A 166 3.86 13.90 -1.84
CA ASP A 166 3.42 14.99 -2.73
C ASP A 166 2.42 14.49 -3.77
N PHE A 167 2.66 13.30 -4.34
CA PHE A 167 1.70 12.67 -5.25
C PHE A 167 0.35 12.47 -4.56
N VAL A 168 0.32 11.84 -3.38
CA VAL A 168 -0.90 11.62 -2.60
C VAL A 168 -1.62 12.95 -2.31
N ARG A 169 -0.89 13.96 -1.82
CA ARG A 169 -1.46 15.27 -1.50
C ARG A 169 -2.02 15.98 -2.72
N ALA A 170 -1.31 15.98 -3.85
CA ALA A 170 -1.78 16.60 -5.08
C ALA A 170 -3.11 15.98 -5.54
N HIS A 171 -3.24 14.65 -5.48
CA HIS A 171 -4.47 13.95 -5.81
C HIS A 171 -5.60 14.28 -4.82
N ALA A 172 -5.33 14.36 -3.51
CA ALA A 172 -6.32 14.74 -2.50
C ALA A 172 -6.83 16.18 -2.68
N VAL A 173 -5.94 17.14 -3.00
CA VAL A 173 -6.30 18.55 -3.24
C VAL A 173 -7.14 18.70 -4.50
N GLN A 174 -6.71 18.09 -5.61
CA GLN A 174 -7.47 18.13 -6.87
C GLN A 174 -8.89 17.59 -6.68
N ARG A 175 -9.03 16.52 -5.89
CA ARG A 175 -10.31 15.94 -5.51
C ARG A 175 -11.15 16.84 -4.62
N ALA A 176 -10.57 17.52 -3.63
CA ALA A 176 -11.29 18.48 -2.80
C ALA A 176 -11.89 19.60 -3.65
N VAL A 177 -11.17 20.05 -4.68
CA VAL A 177 -11.69 21.01 -5.67
C VAL A 177 -12.83 20.41 -6.48
N SER A 178 -12.68 19.20 -7.05
CA SER A 178 -13.76 18.53 -7.79
C SER A 178 -15.00 18.25 -6.93
N ALA A 179 -14.82 17.78 -5.69
CA ALA A 179 -15.89 17.49 -4.75
C ALA A 179 -16.58 18.77 -4.26
N SER A 180 -15.86 19.87 -4.09
CA SER A 180 -16.45 21.18 -3.80
C SER A 180 -17.40 21.63 -4.92
N SER A 181 -17.02 21.39 -6.18
CA SER A 181 -17.88 21.64 -7.34
C SER A 181 -19.13 20.74 -7.37
N VAL A 182 -19.06 19.52 -6.82
CA VAL A 182 -20.18 18.56 -6.75
C VAL A 182 -21.08 18.78 -5.52
N ARG A 183 -20.53 19.29 -4.41
CA ARG A 183 -21.29 19.62 -3.17
C ARG A 183 -22.34 20.72 -3.40
N TYR A 184 -22.23 21.49 -4.48
CA TYR A 184 -23.29 22.41 -4.89
C TYR A 184 -24.54 21.70 -5.45
N GLY A 185 -24.51 20.37 -5.65
CA GLY A 185 -25.58 19.63 -6.33
C GLY A 185 -26.10 18.34 -5.68
N ILE A 186 -25.55 17.80 -4.58
CA ILE A 186 -25.90 16.42 -4.13
C ILE A 186 -26.19 16.29 -2.62
N LYS A 187 -27.29 15.59 -2.28
CA LYS A 187 -27.72 15.17 -0.92
C LYS A 187 -27.77 13.63 -0.78
N ASP A 188 -26.67 12.93 -1.06
CA ASP A 188 -26.61 11.46 -0.97
C ASP A 188 -25.73 10.99 0.22
N PRO A 189 -26.29 10.21 1.17
CA PRO A 189 -25.57 9.67 2.32
C PRO A 189 -24.40 8.72 1.99
N GLU A 190 -24.45 7.93 0.91
CA GLU A 190 -23.37 6.98 0.59
C GLU A 190 -22.09 7.71 0.15
N LEU A 191 -22.26 8.76 -0.65
CA LEU A 191 -21.17 9.64 -1.07
C LEU A 191 -20.52 10.37 0.12
N ALA A 192 -21.28 10.68 1.17
CA ALA A 192 -20.73 11.29 2.39
C ALA A 192 -19.83 10.31 3.18
N GLY A 193 -20.18 9.03 3.25
CA GLY A 193 -19.34 7.99 3.86
C GLY A 193 -18.03 7.78 3.10
N LEU A 194 -18.11 7.82 1.77
CA LEU A 194 -16.98 7.71 0.86
C LEU A 194 -15.92 8.81 1.11
N VAL A 195 -16.39 10.06 1.19
CA VAL A 195 -15.56 11.24 1.45
C VAL A 195 -14.89 11.16 2.82
N ARG A 196 -15.58 10.64 3.84
CA ARG A 196 -15.02 10.52 5.20
C ARG A 196 -13.85 9.52 5.23
N SER A 197 -14.02 8.34 4.63
CA SER A 197 -12.97 7.33 4.55
C SER A 197 -11.72 7.84 3.82
N GLU A 198 -11.91 8.61 2.74
CA GLU A 198 -10.81 9.24 1.99
C GLU A 198 -10.03 10.24 2.84
N GLN A 199 -10.72 11.09 3.61
CA GLN A 199 -10.06 12.04 4.51
C GLN A 199 -9.24 11.32 5.58
N ASP A 200 -9.71 10.18 6.08
CA ASP A 200 -9.01 9.44 7.13
C ASP A 200 -7.76 8.72 6.58
N SER A 201 -7.79 8.16 5.38
CA SER A 201 -6.59 7.62 4.71
C SER A 201 -5.55 8.72 4.43
N ALA A 202 -5.99 9.89 3.96
CA ALA A 202 -5.10 11.03 3.74
C ALA A 202 -4.39 11.47 5.04
N LYS A 203 -5.14 11.57 6.16
CA LYS A 203 -4.56 11.88 7.47
C LYS A 203 -3.53 10.85 7.93
N ARG A 204 -3.74 9.56 7.64
CA ARG A 204 -2.78 8.50 8.01
C ARG A 204 -1.48 8.62 7.23
N LEU A 205 -1.57 8.86 5.93
CA LEU A 205 -0.40 9.15 5.09
C LEU A 205 0.34 10.40 5.58
N ASP A 206 -0.39 11.46 5.96
CA ASP A 206 0.19 12.67 6.55
C ASP A 206 0.83 12.42 7.92
N ALA A 207 0.26 11.55 8.76
CA ALA A 207 0.84 11.17 10.05
C ALA A 207 2.10 10.31 9.88
N LEU A 208 2.11 9.38 8.92
CA LEU A 208 3.28 8.60 8.58
C LEU A 208 4.40 9.50 8.08
N TYR A 209 4.05 10.45 7.21
CA TYR A 209 4.94 11.51 6.77
C TYR A 209 5.48 12.36 7.93
N GLY A 210 4.63 12.78 8.88
CA GLY A 210 5.07 13.53 10.05
C GLY A 210 6.07 12.75 10.90
N THR A 211 5.87 11.44 11.04
CA THR A 211 6.79 10.54 11.74
C THR A 211 8.13 10.43 11.02
N LEU A 212 8.09 10.28 9.69
CA LEU A 212 9.26 10.31 8.81
C LEU A 212 10.05 11.62 8.93
N ALA A 213 9.38 12.76 8.82
CA ALA A 213 9.99 14.08 8.94
C ALA A 213 10.64 14.30 10.32
N VAL A 214 9.98 13.83 11.39
CA VAL A 214 10.53 13.89 12.75
C VAL A 214 11.74 12.97 12.91
N ALA A 215 11.69 11.75 12.38
CA ALA A 215 12.81 10.81 12.40
C ALA A 215 14.06 11.36 11.68
N VAL A 216 13.87 12.22 10.68
CA VAL A 216 14.95 12.90 9.95
C VAL A 216 15.55 14.08 10.73
N THR A 217 14.76 14.75 11.58
CA THR A 217 15.27 15.83 12.45
C THR A 217 16.01 15.32 13.68
N GLN A 218 15.85 14.04 14.01
CA GLN A 218 16.65 13.38 15.03
C GLN A 218 17.89 12.84 14.33
N PRO A 219 19.11 13.34 14.65
CA PRO A 219 20.31 12.66 14.23
C PRO A 219 20.21 11.23 14.73
N THR A 220 20.40 10.24 13.86
CA THR A 220 20.72 8.90 14.30
C THR A 220 21.92 9.05 15.21
N THR A 221 21.72 8.99 16.53
CA THR A 221 22.79 8.81 17.51
C THR A 221 23.28 7.37 17.38
N ALA A 222 23.72 7.01 16.19
CA ALA A 222 24.51 5.85 15.88
C ALA A 222 25.86 6.41 15.43
N ASN A 223 26.86 6.19 16.28
CA ASN A 223 28.29 6.49 16.10
C ASN A 223 28.77 7.86 16.57
N ASN A 224 28.54 8.18 17.85
CA ASN A 224 29.46 9.08 18.56
C ASN A 224 30.12 8.34 19.74
N PRO A 225 31.30 7.71 19.55
CA PRO A 225 31.99 6.96 20.61
C PRO A 225 32.41 7.83 21.80
N GLU A 226 32.45 9.16 21.64
CA GLU A 226 32.80 10.11 22.71
C GLU A 226 31.66 10.31 23.74
N ALA A 227 30.39 10.10 23.35
CA ALA A 227 29.24 10.25 24.25
C ALA A 227 29.08 9.09 25.25
N ILE A 228 29.69 7.93 24.97
CA ILE A 228 29.66 6.76 25.88
C ILE A 228 30.75 6.88 26.96
N GLN A 229 31.81 7.66 26.71
CA GLN A 229 32.92 7.82 27.65
C GLN A 229 32.61 8.84 28.76
N SER A 230 31.70 9.78 28.51
CA SER A 230 31.24 10.79 29.46
C SER A 230 30.20 10.28 30.48
N LEU A 231 29.77 9.02 30.36
CA LEU A 231 28.88 8.34 31.31
C LEU A 231 29.60 7.32 32.22
N ARG A 232 30.95 7.25 32.14
CA ARG A 232 31.78 6.39 33.01
C ARG A 232 32.82 7.16 33.85
N GLY A 233 32.58 8.45 34.08
CA GLY A 233 33.32 9.27 35.04
C GLY A 233 32.46 9.58 36.26
#